data_AF-A0AAW2VB36-F1
#
_entry.id   AF-A0AAW2VB36-F1
#
_cell.length_a   1.000
_cell.length_b   1.000
_cell.length_c   1.000
_cell.angle_alpha   90.00
_cell.angle_beta   90.00
_cell.angle_gamma   90.00
#
_symmetry.space_group_name_H-M   'P 1'
#
loop_
_entity.id
_entity.type
_entity.pdbx_description
1 polymer ?
#
loop_
_entity_poly.entity_id
_entity_poly.type
_entity_poly.pdbx_seq_one_letter_code
_entity_poly.pdbx_strand_id
1 'polypeptide(L)'
;MEEFAFSFDGNRWGHNGPYLVSRVVDRLANTGEELNCTVLPPIAFYPVDWTKISGFFIKPNDQLTAKWAEAKIRQLSTSAYGVHLWNRQSSRFRIEEGSIIRRLISDHCVVCSRHV
;
A
#
# COMPACT_ATOMS: atom_id res chain seq x y z
N MET A 1 22.19 -11.73 8.58
CA MET A 1 23.12 -10.82 7.87
C MET A 1 23.71 -11.44 6.61
N GLU A 2 23.88 -12.76 6.54
CA GLU A 2 24.45 -13.46 5.37
C GLU A 2 23.69 -13.18 4.06
N GLU A 3 22.36 -13.32 4.03
CA GLU A 3 21.58 -13.07 2.81
C GLU A 3 21.81 -11.65 2.26
N PHE A 4 21.87 -10.64 3.12
CA PHE A 4 22.16 -9.26 2.69
C PHE A 4 23.55 -9.14 2.08
N ALA A 5 24.55 -9.76 2.69
CA ALA A 5 25.94 -9.68 2.22
C ALA A 5 26.15 -10.39 0.88
N PHE A 6 25.51 -11.54 0.66
CA PHE A 6 25.68 -12.34 -0.56
C PHE A 6 24.80 -11.91 -1.73
N SER A 7 23.61 -11.36 -1.46
CA SER A 7 22.66 -10.95 -2.52
C SER A 7 22.46 -9.44 -2.61
N PHE A 8 23.41 -8.63 -2.13
CA PHE A 8 23.29 -7.18 -2.27
C PHE A 8 23.21 -6.76 -3.74
N ASP A 9 22.17 -6.02 -4.10
CA ASP A 9 22.01 -5.42 -5.43
C ASP A 9 21.49 -4.00 -5.32
N GLY A 10 22.38 -3.02 -5.50
CA GLY A 10 22.05 -1.60 -5.44
C GLY A 10 21.17 -1.09 -6.59
N ASN A 11 21.02 -1.88 -7.67
CA ASN A 11 20.25 -1.48 -8.85
C ASN A 11 18.77 -1.88 -8.75
N ARG A 12 18.40 -2.76 -7.82
CA ARG A 12 17.04 -3.28 -7.70
C ARG A 12 16.32 -2.70 -6.48
N TRP A 13 15.30 -1.89 -6.73
CA TRP A 13 14.47 -1.31 -5.68
C TRP A 13 13.85 -2.40 -4.79
N GLY A 14 13.94 -2.21 -3.48
CA GLY A 14 13.39 -3.12 -2.48
C GLY A 14 14.18 -4.43 -2.28
N HIS A 15 15.14 -4.76 -3.16
CA HIS A 15 15.87 -6.03 -3.13
C HIS A 15 16.63 -6.25 -1.82
N ASN A 16 17.25 -5.20 -1.30
CA ASN A 16 18.04 -5.22 -0.07
C ASN A 16 17.20 -4.92 1.19
N GLY A 17 15.92 -4.60 1.03
CA GLY A 17 15.03 -4.20 2.11
C GLY A 17 13.81 -5.13 2.21
N PRO A 18 12.59 -4.66 1.90
CA PRO A 18 11.37 -5.44 2.11
C PRO A 18 11.37 -6.80 1.38
N TYR A 19 11.96 -6.88 0.18
CA TYR A 19 12.01 -8.15 -0.56
C TYR A 19 13.09 -9.10 -0.03
N LEU A 20 14.05 -8.64 0.76
CA LEU A 20 15.01 -9.52 1.41
C LEU A 20 14.30 -10.41 2.43
N VAL A 21 13.42 -9.82 3.25
CA VAL A 21 12.65 -10.56 4.26
C VAL A 21 11.82 -11.65 3.59
N SER A 22 11.10 -11.33 2.50
CA SER A 22 10.34 -12.32 1.74
C SER A 22 11.23 -13.46 1.24
N ARG A 23 12.38 -13.16 0.61
CA ARG A 23 13.30 -14.22 0.12
C ARG A 23 13.80 -15.14 1.23
N VAL A 24 14.15 -14.58 2.40
CA VAL A 24 14.65 -15.37 3.53
C VAL A 24 13.56 -16.26 4.08
N VAL A 25 12.37 -15.70 4.33
CA VAL A 25 11.23 -16.45 4.86
C VAL A 25 10.79 -17.53 3.87
N ASP A 26 10.69 -17.21 2.59
CA ASP A 26 10.35 -18.20 1.55
C ASP A 26 11.38 -19.34 1.50
N ARG A 27 12.68 -19.03 1.63
CA ARG A 27 13.72 -20.07 1.68
C ARG A 27 13.57 -20.97 2.91
N LEU A 28 13.35 -20.39 4.09
CA LEU A 28 13.20 -21.14 5.35
C LEU A 28 11.90 -21.96 5.39
N ALA A 29 10.81 -21.42 4.84
CA ALA A 29 9.57 -22.19 4.70
C ALA A 29 9.77 -23.45 3.84
N ASN A 30 10.63 -23.36 2.82
CA ASN A 30 10.98 -24.48 1.95
C ASN A 30 11.94 -25.50 2.60
N THR A 31 12.57 -25.20 3.75
CA THR A 31 13.40 -26.17 4.49
C THR A 31 12.58 -27.01 5.47
N GLY A 32 11.29 -26.72 5.64
CA GLY A 32 10.41 -27.41 6.59
C GLY A 32 10.54 -26.93 8.03
N GLU A 33 11.27 -25.83 8.27
CA GLU A 33 11.30 -25.18 9.58
C GLU A 33 9.98 -24.45 9.87
N GLU A 34 9.45 -24.63 11.08
CA GLU A 34 8.30 -23.85 11.53
C GLU A 34 8.70 -22.40 11.79
N LEU A 35 8.17 -21.50 10.97
CA LEU A 35 8.34 -20.08 11.14
C LEU A 35 7.21 -19.52 12.01
N ASN A 36 7.56 -19.00 13.19
CA ASN A 36 6.64 -18.27 14.07
C ASN A 36 6.41 -16.82 13.61
N CYS A 37 6.27 -16.60 12.30
CA CYS A 37 6.01 -15.29 11.72
C CYS A 37 5.21 -15.40 10.40
N THR A 38 4.42 -14.37 10.11
CA THR A 38 3.65 -14.28 8.86
C THR A 38 4.18 -13.11 8.03
N VAL A 39 4.67 -13.40 6.83
CA VAL A 39 5.01 -12.35 5.86
C VAL A 39 3.75 -11.97 5.10
N LEU A 40 3.31 -10.72 5.26
CA LEU A 40 2.14 -10.20 4.57
C LEU A 40 2.50 -9.74 3.14
N PRO A 41 1.58 -9.89 2.18
CA PRO A 41 1.82 -9.49 0.79
C PRO A 41 1.95 -7.97 0.65
N PRO A 42 2.61 -7.45 -0.41
CA PRO A 42 2.76 -6.01 -0.63
C PRO A 42 1.46 -5.20 -0.57
N ILE A 43 0.32 -5.76 -0.99
CA ILE A 43 -0.99 -5.07 -0.92
C ILE A 43 -1.36 -4.63 0.51
N ALA A 44 -0.86 -5.33 1.54
CA ALA A 44 -1.10 -4.99 2.94
C ALA A 44 -0.56 -3.60 3.34
N PHE A 45 0.53 -3.14 2.70
CA PHE A 45 1.24 -1.92 3.09
C PHE A 45 1.50 -0.95 1.93
N TYR A 46 1.60 -1.47 0.71
CA TYR A 46 1.85 -0.73 -0.53
C TYR A 46 0.78 -1.08 -1.58
N PRO A 47 -0.51 -0.81 -1.31
CA PRO A 47 -1.60 -1.23 -2.19
C PRO A 47 -1.69 -0.46 -3.53
N VAL A 48 -0.84 0.55 -3.71
CA VAL A 48 -0.85 1.47 -4.85
C VAL A 48 0.58 1.82 -5.24
N ASP A 49 0.84 1.83 -6.54
CA ASP A 49 2.10 2.31 -7.08
C ASP A 49 2.21 3.83 -6.94
N TRP A 50 3.38 4.33 -6.54
CA TRP A 50 3.61 5.76 -6.35
C TRP A 50 3.35 6.61 -7.60
N THR A 51 3.49 6.03 -8.80
CA THR A 51 3.20 6.69 -10.08
C THR A 51 1.70 6.84 -10.34
N LYS A 52 0.86 6.02 -9.69
CA LYS A 52 -0.59 5.97 -9.89
C LYS A 52 -1.39 6.65 -8.77
N ILE A 53 -0.70 7.17 -7.74
CA ILE A 53 -1.34 7.73 -6.55
C ILE A 53 -2.21 8.97 -6.85
N SER A 54 -1.90 9.71 -7.91
CA SER A 54 -2.66 10.92 -8.30
C SER A 54 -4.14 10.64 -8.52
N GLY A 55 -4.49 9.48 -9.10
CA GLY A 55 -5.88 9.10 -9.35
C GLY A 55 -6.71 8.93 -8.08
N PHE A 56 -6.08 8.79 -6.91
CA PHE A 56 -6.79 8.63 -5.64
C PHE A 56 -7.23 9.98 -5.05
N PHE A 57 -6.68 11.09 -5.54
CA PHE A 57 -7.00 12.46 -5.10
C PHE A 57 -8.14 13.09 -5.92
N ILE A 58 -8.47 12.51 -7.08
CA ILE A 58 -9.42 13.07 -8.04
C ILE A 58 -10.81 12.47 -7.80
N LYS A 59 -11.84 13.31 -7.89
CA LYS A 59 -13.24 12.89 -7.84
C LYS A 59 -13.60 12.16 -9.15
N PRO A 60 -14.20 10.95 -9.08
CA PRO A 60 -14.75 10.30 -10.26
C PRO A 60 -15.78 11.19 -10.98
N ASN A 61 -15.63 11.34 -12.29
CA ASN A 61 -16.46 12.22 -13.12
C ASN A 61 -17.38 11.45 -14.08
N ASP A 62 -17.26 10.13 -14.14
CA ASP A 62 -18.10 9.24 -14.93
C ASP A 62 -18.41 7.93 -14.19
N GLN A 63 -19.29 7.12 -14.78
CA GLN A 63 -19.73 5.87 -14.16
C GLN A 63 -18.60 4.82 -14.03
N LEU A 64 -17.64 4.82 -14.96
CA LEU A 64 -16.55 3.85 -14.98
C LEU A 64 -15.55 4.14 -13.86
N THR A 65 -15.11 5.39 -13.76
CA THR A 65 -14.23 5.89 -12.72
C THR A 65 -14.88 5.78 -11.35
N ALA A 66 -16.20 5.99 -11.24
CA ALA A 66 -16.93 5.81 -9.99
C ALA A 66 -16.94 4.35 -9.53
N LYS A 67 -17.24 3.41 -10.44
CA LYS A 67 -17.18 1.97 -10.16
C LYS A 67 -15.77 1.52 -9.76
N TRP A 68 -14.75 2.03 -10.47
CA TRP A 68 -13.35 1.75 -10.13
C TRP A 68 -12.98 2.26 -8.74
N ALA A 69 -13.38 3.49 -8.39
CA ALA A 69 -13.11 4.07 -7.07
C ALA A 69 -13.78 3.28 -5.95
N GLU A 70 -15.03 2.86 -6.14
CA GLU A 70 -15.74 2.00 -5.20
C GLU A 70 -15.04 0.66 -4.99
N ALA A 71 -14.69 -0.02 -6.09
CA ALA A 71 -13.98 -1.29 -6.02
C ALA A 71 -12.61 -1.13 -5.34
N LYS A 72 -11.92 0.00 -5.58
CA LYS A 72 -10.63 0.28 -4.96
C LYS A 72 -10.76 0.51 -3.46
N ILE A 73 -11.73 1.30 -3.00
CA ILE A 73 -11.98 1.52 -1.58
C ILE A 73 -12.31 0.20 -0.89
N ARG A 74 -13.20 -0.60 -1.47
CA ARG A 74 -13.53 -1.93 -0.94
C ARG A 74 -12.29 -2.81 -0.80
N GLN A 75 -11.45 -2.87 -1.83
CA GLN A 75 -10.20 -3.64 -1.78
C GLN A 75 -9.27 -3.14 -0.66
N LEU A 76 -9.13 -1.82 -0.50
CA LEU A 76 -8.26 -1.24 0.52
C LEU A 76 -8.77 -1.56 1.93
N SER A 77 -10.07 -1.43 2.17
CA SER A 77 -10.67 -1.74 3.47
C SER A 77 -10.57 -3.22 3.85
N THR A 78 -10.44 -4.14 2.88
CA THR A 78 -10.33 -5.59 3.17
C THR A 78 -8.92 -6.13 3.17
N SER A 79 -8.00 -5.50 2.46
CA SER A 79 -6.69 -6.11 2.13
C SER A 79 -5.49 -5.24 2.48
N ALA A 80 -5.71 -3.98 2.87
CA ALA A 80 -4.64 -3.06 3.25
C ALA A 80 -4.83 -2.58 4.69
N TYR A 81 -3.71 -2.43 5.40
CA TYR A 81 -3.68 -1.77 6.71
C TYR A 81 -3.45 -0.26 6.58
N GLY A 82 -2.93 0.19 5.45
CA GLY A 82 -2.69 1.59 5.19
C GLY A 82 -2.39 1.89 3.72
N VAL A 83 -2.44 3.17 3.38
CA VAL A 83 -2.06 3.70 2.07
C VAL A 83 -0.90 4.66 2.26
N HIS A 84 0.22 4.41 1.59
CA HIS A 84 1.38 5.28 1.65
C HIS A 84 1.21 6.50 0.73
N LEU A 85 1.53 7.69 1.25
CA LEU A 85 1.52 8.94 0.49
C LEU A 85 2.95 9.48 0.39
N TRP A 86 3.52 9.45 -0.81
CA TRP A 86 4.87 9.96 -1.05
C TRP A 86 4.83 11.47 -1.23
N ASN A 87 5.34 12.26 -0.29
CA ASN A 87 5.32 13.73 -0.36
C ASN A 87 5.71 14.28 -1.74
N ARG A 88 6.80 13.79 -2.35
CA ARG A 88 7.25 14.22 -3.69
C ARG A 88 6.16 14.07 -4.77
N GLN A 89 5.27 13.09 -4.63
CA GLN A 89 4.17 12.85 -5.55
C GLN A 89 2.85 13.45 -5.10
N SER A 90 2.50 13.29 -3.81
CA SER A 90 1.17 13.57 -3.29
C SER A 90 0.97 15.02 -2.88
N SER A 91 2.02 15.75 -2.47
CA SER A 91 1.86 17.09 -1.88
C SER A 91 1.30 18.14 -2.84
N ARG A 92 1.42 17.92 -4.15
CA ARG A 92 0.90 18.81 -5.19
C ARG A 92 -0.58 18.61 -5.49
N PHE A 93 -1.21 17.53 -5.00
CA PHE A 93 -2.60 17.23 -5.30
C PHE A 93 -3.49 17.71 -4.16
N ARG A 94 -4.54 18.46 -4.53
CA ARG A 94 -5.63 18.76 -3.60
C ARG A 94 -6.50 17.51 -3.46
N ILE A 95 -6.91 17.21 -2.24
CA ILE A 95 -7.90 16.15 -1.98
C ILE A 95 -9.27 16.66 -2.43
N GLU A 96 -9.81 16.11 -3.51
CA GLU A 96 -11.15 16.47 -3.98
C GLU A 96 -12.24 15.77 -3.17
N GLU A 97 -13.38 16.44 -2.99
CA GLU A 97 -14.54 15.84 -2.35
C GLU A 97 -15.10 14.69 -3.18
N GLY A 98 -15.26 13.52 -2.56
CA GLY A 98 -15.65 12.27 -3.23
C GLY A 98 -14.50 11.46 -3.83
N SER A 99 -13.25 11.93 -3.72
CA SER A 99 -12.07 11.13 -4.09
C SER A 99 -11.85 9.93 -3.14
N ILE A 100 -11.01 8.98 -3.57
CA ILE A 100 -10.66 7.81 -2.75
C ILE A 100 -10.02 8.23 -1.43
N ILE A 101 -9.02 9.11 -1.46
CA ILE A 101 -8.35 9.60 -0.24
C ILE A 101 -9.35 10.28 0.69
N ARG A 102 -10.26 11.10 0.14
CA ARG A 102 -11.28 11.76 0.95
C ARG A 102 -12.18 10.76 1.67
N ARG A 103 -12.65 9.73 0.97
CA ARG A 103 -13.49 8.67 1.56
C ARG A 103 -12.73 7.87 2.61
N LEU A 104 -11.49 7.45 2.33
CA LEU A 104 -10.66 6.73 3.31
C LEU A 104 -10.43 7.56 4.60
N ILE A 105 -10.16 8.86 4.48
CA ILE A 105 -10.04 9.74 5.64
C ILE A 105 -11.37 9.80 6.38
N SER A 106 -12.50 10.00 5.68
CA SER A 106 -13.82 10.05 6.30
C SER A 106 -14.16 8.77 7.08
N ASP A 107 -13.86 7.61 6.51
CA ASP A 107 -14.25 6.31 7.05
C ASP A 107 -13.32 5.86 8.21
N HIS A 108 -12.05 6.26 8.19
CA HIS A 108 -11.02 5.75 9.09
C HIS A 108 -10.32 6.81 9.95
N CYS A 109 -10.71 8.08 9.91
CA CYS A 109 -10.06 9.10 10.74
C CYS A 109 -10.33 8.87 12.23
N VAL A 110 -9.25 8.69 12.99
CA VAL A 110 -9.28 8.46 14.45
C VAL A 110 -9.16 9.74 15.28
N VAL A 111 -8.82 10.87 14.64
CA VAL A 111 -8.68 12.19 15.31
C VAL A 111 -9.74 13.20 14.87
N CYS A 112 -10.62 12.84 13.93
CA CYS A 112 -11.65 13.73 13.42
C CYS A 112 -12.88 13.67 14.31
N SER A 113 -13.46 14.82 14.63
CA SER A 113 -14.77 14.88 15.25
C SER A 113 -15.80 14.30 14.28
N ARG A 114 -16.45 13.20 14.65
CA ARG A 114 -17.63 12.73 13.93
C ARG A 114 -18.75 13.71 14.25
N HIS A 115 -19.02 14.63 13.34
CA HIS A 115 -20.26 15.40 13.39
C HIS A 115 -21.37 14.41 13.03
N VAL A 116 -22.00 13.86 14.07
CA VAL A 116 -23.25 13.10 13.98
C VAL A 116 -24.38 14.07 13.74
#